data_AF-T0K6M1-F1
#
_entry.id   AF-T0K6M1-F1
#
_cell.length_a   1.000
_cell.length_b   1.000
_cell.length_c   1.000
_cell.angle_alpha   90.00
_cell.angle_beta   90.00
_cell.angle_gamma   90.00
#
_symmetry.space_group_name_H-M   'P 1'
#
loop_
_entity.id
_entity.type
_entity.pdbx_description
1 polymer ?
#
loop_
_entity_poly.entity_id
_entity_poly.type
_entity_poly.pdbx_seq_one_letter_code
_entity_poly.pdbx_strand_id
1 'polypeptide(L)'
;MEAFSPSPLHTDGVLPRANKYGNSNVSSLYTFWTSDTFCQSDYVYLYNAGEDGTFDVSLSARPNTAPFILDAWIGKRTALAVCQNTSTGITTRVRLKAHQTLILELSVSTENTLFVIEHSPNVESIQSYSSKNLDIWLHVSDEAWLKLNNGTQITLPPTASPAQAVISLSPWHLVVKSYGPSADNGNLEGEVDTIDVGQLDSLKPWTNISGIEYLSGVGIYSTNFEWVVDDQAAVTINFGTVLNTLRA
;
A
#
# COMPACT_ATOMS: atom_id res chain seq x y z
N MET A 1 26.90 23.23 -5.32
CA MET A 1 25.43 23.32 -5.39
C MET A 1 24.99 23.74 -4.00
N GLU A 2 24.65 25.01 -3.79
CA GLU A 2 24.20 25.48 -2.47
C GLU A 2 22.90 24.75 -2.11
N ALA A 3 22.87 24.13 -0.93
CA ALA A 3 21.66 23.51 -0.42
C ALA A 3 20.65 24.62 -0.11
N PHE A 4 19.48 24.57 -0.74
CA PHE A 4 18.38 25.46 -0.41
C PHE A 4 17.99 25.30 1.07
N SER A 5 17.96 26.40 1.82
CA SER A 5 17.49 26.43 3.20
C SER A 5 16.11 27.08 3.26
N PRO A 6 15.09 26.41 3.84
CA PRO A 6 13.74 26.97 3.96
C PRO A 6 13.59 27.99 5.10
N SER A 7 14.60 28.20 5.95
CA SER A 7 14.52 29.07 7.14
C SER A 7 14.09 30.52 6.85
N PRO A 8 14.56 31.19 5.77
CA PRO A 8 14.09 32.53 5.43
C PRO A 8 12.59 32.57 5.13
N LEU A 9 12.08 31.60 4.36
CA LEU A 9 10.65 31.50 4.05
C LEU A 9 9.81 31.34 5.31
N HIS A 10 10.26 30.49 6.24
CA HIS A 10 9.58 30.29 7.51
C HIS A 10 9.56 31.57 8.36
N THR A 11 10.62 32.37 8.32
CA THR A 11 10.72 33.66 9.04
C THR A 11 9.71 34.67 8.48
N ASP A 12 9.43 34.60 7.18
CA ASP A 12 8.43 35.42 6.49
C ASP A 12 7.00 34.83 6.58
N GLY A 13 6.79 33.79 7.40
CA GLY A 13 5.48 33.14 7.59
C GLY A 13 5.06 32.23 6.44
N VAL A 14 5.94 31.96 5.48
CA VAL A 14 5.71 31.01 4.39
C VAL A 14 6.07 29.61 4.87
N LEU A 15 5.05 28.90 5.35
CA LEU A 15 5.19 27.54 5.84
C LEU A 15 5.17 26.51 4.70
N PRO A 16 5.89 25.39 4.81
CA PRO A 16 5.84 24.31 3.84
C PRO A 16 4.43 23.69 3.76
N ARG A 17 3.93 23.47 2.53
CA ARG A 17 2.61 22.87 2.29
C ARG A 17 2.54 21.39 2.64
N ALA A 18 3.62 20.67 2.40
CA ALA A 18 3.81 19.32 2.88
C ALA A 18 5.11 19.32 3.68
N ASN A 19 5.05 18.82 4.91
CA ASN A 19 6.20 18.74 5.78
C ASN A 19 6.23 17.41 6.52
N LYS A 20 7.43 17.04 6.91
CA LYS A 20 7.71 15.86 7.73
C LYS A 20 7.89 16.37 9.15
N TYR A 21 7.44 15.63 10.15
CA TYR A 21 7.70 15.97 11.54
C TYR A 21 8.12 14.73 12.33
N GLY A 22 8.77 14.94 13.49
CA GLY A 22 9.27 13.84 14.32
C GLY A 22 10.62 13.24 13.88
N ASN A 23 11.03 12.17 14.57
CA ASN A 23 12.39 11.60 14.53
C ASN A 23 12.55 10.38 13.59
N SER A 24 11.58 10.08 12.72
CA SER A 24 11.59 8.88 11.88
C SER A 24 12.38 9.08 10.58
N ASN A 25 13.62 8.55 10.49
CA ASN A 25 14.48 8.44 9.28
C ASN A 25 14.08 9.35 8.10
N VAL A 26 14.13 10.66 8.37
CA VAL A 26 13.27 11.67 7.72
C VAL A 26 13.80 12.13 6.35
N SER A 27 14.99 11.69 5.93
CA SER A 27 15.69 12.26 4.77
C SER A 27 15.23 11.72 3.42
N SER A 28 14.62 10.54 3.36
CA SER A 28 14.33 9.85 2.09
C SER A 28 12.94 10.10 1.50
N LEU A 29 12.02 10.73 2.26
CA LEU A 29 10.67 11.01 1.74
C LEU A 29 10.68 12.27 0.86
N TYR A 30 10.35 12.12 -0.41
CA TYR A 30 10.13 13.24 -1.32
C TYR A 30 8.65 13.56 -1.42
N THR A 31 8.32 14.85 -1.50
CA THR A 31 6.95 15.34 -1.61
C THR A 31 6.81 16.25 -2.82
N PHE A 32 5.74 16.08 -3.60
CA PHE A 32 5.36 16.99 -4.68
C PHE A 32 3.91 17.41 -4.51
N TRP A 33 3.62 18.70 -4.74
CA TRP A 33 2.29 19.29 -4.55
C TRP A 33 1.79 19.88 -5.86
N THR A 34 0.54 19.59 -6.20
CA THR A 34 -0.18 20.27 -7.28
C THR A 34 -1.60 20.60 -6.88
N SER A 35 -2.21 21.57 -7.54
CA SER A 35 -3.55 22.06 -7.24
C SER A 35 -4.40 22.06 -8.50
N ASP A 36 -5.63 21.56 -8.41
CA ASP A 36 -6.68 21.78 -9.39
C ASP A 36 -7.64 22.83 -8.85
N THR A 37 -7.58 24.03 -9.44
CA THR A 37 -8.41 25.15 -9.03
C THR A 37 -9.87 25.01 -9.45
N PHE A 38 -10.16 24.25 -10.51
CA PHE A 38 -11.52 24.02 -10.98
C PHE A 38 -12.25 23.05 -10.05
N CYS A 39 -11.60 21.93 -9.72
CA CYS A 39 -12.13 20.94 -8.79
C CYS A 39 -11.90 21.28 -7.31
N GLN A 40 -11.28 22.43 -7.01
CA GLN A 40 -10.91 22.86 -5.65
C GLN A 40 -10.19 21.77 -4.83
N SER A 41 -9.31 21.03 -5.50
CA SER A 41 -8.63 19.87 -4.93
C SER A 41 -7.13 20.08 -4.97
N ASP A 42 -6.45 19.73 -3.90
CA ASP A 42 -5.00 19.69 -3.83
C ASP A 42 -4.54 18.22 -3.89
N TYR A 43 -3.41 17.97 -4.53
CA TYR A 43 -2.84 16.63 -4.65
C TYR A 43 -1.40 16.62 -4.14
N VAL A 44 -1.09 15.60 -3.36
CA VAL A 44 0.21 15.41 -2.73
C VAL A 44 0.75 14.04 -3.11
N TYR A 45 1.88 14.05 -3.80
CA TYR A 45 2.63 12.84 -4.13
C TYR A 45 3.74 12.65 -3.11
N LEU A 46 3.79 11.45 -2.51
CA LEU A 46 4.82 11.03 -1.56
C LEU A 46 5.62 9.89 -2.19
N TYR A 47 6.94 9.96 -2.12
CA TYR A 47 7.84 8.91 -2.61
C TYR A 47 8.93 8.61 -1.59
N ASN A 48 9.03 7.35 -1.17
CA ASN A 48 10.11 6.90 -0.30
C ASN A 48 11.33 6.47 -1.12
N ALA A 49 12.35 7.32 -1.19
CA ALA A 49 13.60 7.01 -1.89
C ALA A 49 14.60 6.18 -1.07
N GLY A 50 14.23 5.75 0.14
CA GLY A 50 15.09 5.05 1.08
C GLY A 50 14.58 3.65 1.39
N GLU A 51 14.94 3.14 2.56
CA GLU A 51 14.46 1.84 3.06
C GLU A 51 13.00 1.91 3.54
N ASP A 52 12.42 0.75 3.84
CA ASP A 52 11.10 0.61 4.47
C ASP A 52 10.97 1.54 5.69
N GLY A 53 9.94 2.40 5.69
CA GLY A 53 9.81 3.44 6.71
C GLY A 53 8.37 3.79 7.05
N THR A 54 8.22 4.43 8.21
CA THR A 54 6.99 5.09 8.64
C THR A 54 7.27 6.58 8.76
N PHE A 55 6.39 7.40 8.19
CA PHE A 55 6.59 8.83 8.06
C PHE A 55 5.40 9.60 8.63
N ASP A 56 5.70 10.52 9.53
CA ASP A 56 4.74 11.49 10.04
C ASP A 56 4.72 12.71 9.12
N VAL A 57 3.56 12.94 8.51
CA VAL A 57 3.37 13.94 7.45
C VAL A 57 2.31 14.95 7.88
N SER A 58 2.63 16.23 7.74
CA SER A 58 1.69 17.35 7.89
C SER A 58 1.45 17.99 6.54
N LEU A 59 0.17 18.20 6.20
CA LEU A 59 -0.29 18.76 4.94
C LEU A 59 -1.12 20.01 5.22
N SER A 60 -0.83 21.12 4.56
CA SER A 60 -1.68 22.31 4.61
C SER A 60 -3.02 21.99 3.94
N ALA A 61 -4.12 22.29 4.61
CA ALA A 61 -5.44 22.04 4.04
C ALA A 61 -6.39 23.18 4.39
N ARG A 62 -7.38 23.39 3.54
CA ARG A 62 -8.48 24.34 3.83
C ARG A 62 -9.39 23.75 4.90
N PRO A 63 -10.18 24.57 5.61
CA PRO A 63 -11.24 24.06 6.47
C PRO A 63 -12.16 23.09 5.72
N ASN A 64 -12.65 22.06 6.40
CA ASN A 64 -13.55 21.03 5.84
C ASN A 64 -12.97 20.20 4.69
N THR A 65 -11.64 20.09 4.61
CA THR A 65 -10.96 19.20 3.66
C THR A 65 -10.83 17.80 4.26
N ALA A 66 -11.06 16.76 3.47
CA ALA A 66 -10.74 15.38 3.84
C ALA A 66 -9.66 14.81 2.91
N PRO A 67 -8.73 14.00 3.44
CA PRO A 67 -7.74 13.30 2.66
C PRO A 67 -8.28 11.99 2.06
N PHE A 68 -7.93 11.72 0.81
CA PHE A 68 -8.24 10.49 0.09
C PHE A 68 -6.97 9.90 -0.54
N ILE A 69 -6.83 8.59 -0.49
CA ILE A 69 -5.80 7.83 -1.20
C ILE A 69 -6.27 7.60 -2.64
N LEU A 70 -5.41 7.93 -3.60
CA LEU A 70 -5.61 7.63 -5.01
C LEU A 70 -4.72 6.46 -5.42
N ASP A 71 -5.36 5.37 -5.85
CA ASP A 71 -4.68 4.23 -6.42
C ASP A 71 -4.44 4.46 -7.92
N ALA A 72 -3.18 4.68 -8.30
CA ALA A 72 -2.79 4.93 -9.69
C ALA A 72 -2.88 3.70 -10.60
N TRP A 73 -2.96 2.49 -10.04
CA TRP A 73 -3.01 1.24 -10.80
C TRP A 73 -4.43 0.85 -11.18
N ILE A 74 -5.38 0.95 -10.24
CA ILE A 74 -6.78 0.56 -10.45
C ILE A 74 -7.74 1.75 -10.55
N GLY A 75 -7.25 2.97 -10.38
CA GLY A 75 -8.07 4.20 -10.43
C GLY A 75 -9.04 4.35 -9.25
N LYS A 76 -8.81 3.61 -8.15
CA LYS A 76 -9.68 3.64 -6.97
C LYS A 76 -9.35 4.84 -6.09
N ARG A 77 -10.39 5.51 -5.61
CA ARG A 77 -10.32 6.60 -4.62
C ARG A 77 -10.90 6.13 -3.30
N THR A 78 -10.12 6.21 -2.23
CA THR A 78 -10.52 5.72 -0.89
C THR A 78 -10.24 6.77 0.18
N ALA A 79 -11.14 6.98 1.14
CA ALA A 79 -10.86 7.92 2.23
C ALA A 79 -9.67 7.45 3.06
N LEU A 80 -8.78 8.37 3.45
CA LEU A 80 -7.68 8.05 4.35
C LEU A 80 -8.23 7.84 5.75
N ALA A 81 -8.11 6.61 6.26
CA ALA A 81 -8.77 6.20 7.49
C ALA A 81 -8.13 6.78 8.76
N VAL A 82 -6.82 7.06 8.75
CA VAL A 82 -6.07 7.54 9.91
C VAL A 82 -5.48 8.92 9.62
N CYS A 83 -6.05 9.95 10.21
CA CYS A 83 -5.56 11.32 10.11
C CYS A 83 -6.10 12.18 11.24
N GLN A 84 -5.53 13.36 11.42
CA GLN A 84 -6.00 14.35 12.38
C GLN A 84 -6.08 15.72 11.70
N ASN A 85 -7.24 16.36 11.80
CA ASN A 85 -7.39 17.74 11.38
C ASN A 85 -6.75 18.67 12.43
N THR A 86 -5.98 19.63 11.95
CA THR A 86 -5.41 20.72 12.75
C THR A 86 -6.02 22.05 12.30
N SER A 87 -5.70 23.14 12.98
CA SER A 87 -6.15 24.48 12.58
C SER A 87 -5.59 24.93 11.22
N THR A 88 -4.48 24.33 10.78
CA THR A 88 -3.75 24.71 9.56
C THR A 88 -3.73 23.63 8.49
N GLY A 89 -4.30 22.45 8.77
CA GLY A 89 -4.38 21.38 7.78
C GLY A 89 -4.66 20.01 8.38
N ILE A 90 -3.92 19.01 7.91
CA ILE A 90 -4.11 17.59 8.22
C ILE A 90 -2.75 16.98 8.60
N THR A 91 -2.71 16.16 9.64
CA THR A 91 -1.58 15.30 9.94
C THR A 91 -1.96 13.83 9.76
N THR A 92 -1.01 13.02 9.30
CA THR A 92 -1.19 11.57 9.17
C THR A 92 0.15 10.86 9.29
N ARG A 93 0.09 9.55 9.56
CA ARG A 93 1.22 8.65 9.59
C ARG A 93 1.08 7.67 8.43
N VAL A 94 2.08 7.63 7.55
CA VAL A 94 2.08 6.75 6.37
C VAL A 94 3.23 5.76 6.44
N ARG A 95 2.95 4.48 6.14
CA ARG A 95 3.98 3.44 6.01
C ARG A 95 4.25 3.20 4.54
N LEU A 96 5.49 3.40 4.10
CA LEU A 96 5.90 3.20 2.72
C LEU A 96 7.09 2.24 2.68
N LYS A 97 7.00 1.22 1.83
CA LYS A 97 8.11 0.35 1.47
C LYS A 97 9.18 1.12 0.70
N ALA A 98 10.38 0.55 0.61
CA ALA A 98 11.43 1.09 -0.22
C ALA A 98 10.92 1.33 -1.65
N HIS A 99 11.13 2.53 -2.17
CA HIS A 99 10.69 2.97 -3.50
C HIS A 99 9.16 3.01 -3.72
N GLN A 100 8.35 2.87 -2.67
CA GLN A 100 6.90 2.97 -2.77
C GLN A 100 6.45 4.43 -2.87
N THR A 101 5.33 4.62 -3.58
CA THR A 101 4.68 5.91 -3.77
C THR A 101 3.28 5.92 -3.16
N LEU A 102 2.80 7.09 -2.78
CA LEU A 102 1.43 7.33 -2.35
C LEU A 102 0.94 8.66 -2.93
N ILE A 103 -0.28 8.67 -3.47
CA ILE A 103 -0.94 9.88 -3.92
C ILE A 103 -2.09 10.16 -2.97
N LEU A 104 -2.08 11.36 -2.40
CA LEU A 104 -3.17 11.88 -1.58
C LEU A 104 -3.89 12.99 -2.34
N GLU A 105 -5.22 12.91 -2.39
CA GLU A 105 -6.09 14.02 -2.76
C GLU A 105 -6.63 14.66 -1.48
N LEU A 106 -6.60 15.99 -1.43
CA LEU A 106 -7.17 16.82 -0.40
C LEU A 106 -8.29 17.64 -1.04
N SER A 107 -9.53 17.25 -0.79
CA SER A 107 -10.70 17.93 -1.35
C SER A 107 -11.77 18.19 -0.30
N VAL A 108 -12.62 19.18 -0.58
CA VAL A 108 -13.70 19.57 0.31
C VAL A 108 -14.64 18.37 0.49
N SER A 109 -14.81 17.93 1.74
CA SER A 109 -15.73 16.85 2.07
C SER A 109 -17.05 17.45 2.53
N THR A 110 -18.11 17.21 1.76
CA THR A 110 -19.49 17.48 2.19
C THR A 110 -20.04 16.37 3.08
N GLU A 111 -19.38 15.22 3.09
CA GLU A 111 -19.70 14.10 3.96
C GLU A 111 -19.03 14.28 5.32
N ASN A 112 -19.73 13.90 6.39
CA ASN A 112 -19.15 13.71 7.72
C ASN A 112 -18.23 12.48 7.68
N THR A 113 -17.10 12.61 7.01
CA THR A 113 -16.11 11.54 6.86
C THR A 113 -15.55 11.21 8.23
N LEU A 114 -15.78 9.97 8.67
CA LEU A 114 -15.22 9.46 9.90
C LEU A 114 -13.76 9.05 9.65
N PHE A 115 -12.88 9.55 10.50
CA PHE A 115 -11.47 9.15 10.50
C PHE A 115 -11.02 8.85 11.94
N VAL A 116 -10.11 7.91 12.04
CA VAL A 116 -9.45 7.52 13.28
C VAL A 116 -8.35 8.52 13.56
N ILE A 117 -8.41 9.14 14.74
CA ILE A 117 -7.40 10.09 15.20
C ILE A 117 -6.36 9.42 16.11
N GLU A 118 -6.77 8.38 16.84
CA GLU A 118 -5.92 7.62 17.75
C GLU A 118 -6.40 6.17 17.81
N HIS A 119 -5.48 5.23 18.04
CA HIS A 119 -5.80 3.81 18.20
C HIS A 119 -4.78 3.11 19.08
N SER A 120 -5.14 1.92 19.58
CA SER A 120 -4.25 1.06 20.35
C SER A 120 -3.12 0.44 19.51
N PRO A 121 -1.98 0.05 20.12
CA PRO A 121 -0.84 -0.52 19.40
C PRO A 121 -1.08 -1.86 18.69
N ASN A 122 -2.10 -2.63 19.11
CA ASN A 122 -2.49 -3.90 18.50
C ASN A 122 -3.33 -3.73 17.22
N VAL A 123 -3.66 -2.50 16.83
CA VAL A 123 -4.24 -2.23 15.50
C VAL A 123 -3.11 -2.16 14.49
N GLU A 124 -3.07 -3.10 13.55
CA GLU A 124 -2.04 -3.23 12.52
C GLU A 124 -2.33 -2.32 11.32
N SER A 125 -3.58 -2.30 10.86
CA SER A 125 -3.99 -1.41 9.78
C SER A 125 -5.47 -1.05 9.87
N ILE A 126 -5.81 0.11 9.32
CA ILE A 126 -7.19 0.61 9.25
C ILE A 126 -7.43 1.10 7.83
N GLN A 127 -8.49 0.62 7.21
CA GLN A 127 -8.89 1.00 5.86
C GLN A 127 -10.32 1.53 5.87
N SER A 128 -10.62 2.52 5.03
CA SER A 128 -11.99 2.95 4.81
C SER A 128 -12.63 2.04 3.76
N TYR A 129 -13.70 1.37 4.16
CA TYR A 129 -14.56 0.61 3.23
C TYR A 129 -15.60 1.53 2.59
N SER A 130 -16.17 2.43 3.39
CA SER A 130 -17.08 3.49 2.95
C SER A 130 -16.88 4.73 3.83
N SER A 131 -17.59 5.83 3.56
CA SER A 131 -17.51 7.04 4.39
C SER A 131 -17.93 6.85 5.85
N LYS A 132 -18.59 5.71 6.16
CA LYS A 132 -19.06 5.37 7.52
C LYS A 132 -18.57 4.03 8.04
N ASN A 133 -17.91 3.22 7.22
CA ASN A 133 -17.45 1.88 7.59
C ASN A 133 -15.92 1.80 7.49
N LEU A 134 -15.31 1.21 8.52
CA LEU A 134 -13.88 0.97 8.60
C LEU A 134 -13.63 -0.55 8.66
N ASP A 135 -12.65 -1.00 7.90
CA ASP A 135 -12.07 -2.34 8.04
C ASP A 135 -10.80 -2.22 8.89
N ILE A 136 -10.70 -3.04 9.93
CA ILE A 136 -9.66 -2.93 10.95
C ILE A 136 -8.95 -4.27 11.04
N TRP A 137 -7.64 -4.24 10.82
CA TRP A 137 -6.78 -5.40 10.96
C TRP A 137 -6.09 -5.34 12.32
N LEU A 138 -6.25 -6.40 13.10
CA LEU A 138 -5.73 -6.52 14.45
C LEU A 138 -4.64 -7.58 14.52
N HIS A 139 -3.54 -7.26 15.21
CA HIS A 139 -2.64 -8.28 15.72
C HIS A 139 -3.30 -8.91 16.96
N VAL A 140 -3.50 -10.22 16.91
CA VAL A 140 -4.48 -10.95 17.74
C VAL A 140 -4.18 -10.96 19.24
N SER A 141 -5.19 -11.36 20.02
CA SER A 141 -5.27 -11.71 21.46
C SER A 141 -5.58 -10.62 22.50
N ASP A 142 -5.41 -9.34 22.20
CA ASP A 142 -5.69 -8.26 23.16
C ASP A 142 -6.86 -7.36 22.72
N GLU A 143 -7.52 -6.72 23.70
CA GLU A 143 -8.54 -5.70 23.45
C GLU A 143 -7.94 -4.55 22.63
N ALA A 144 -8.62 -4.12 21.57
CA ALA A 144 -8.22 -2.98 20.76
C ALA A 144 -9.18 -1.81 20.94
N TRP A 145 -8.71 -0.58 20.74
CA TRP A 145 -9.57 0.60 20.78
C TRP A 145 -9.21 1.60 19.69
N LEU A 146 -10.22 2.34 19.26
CA LEU A 146 -10.12 3.45 18.31
C LEU A 146 -10.80 4.68 18.89
N LYS A 147 -10.25 5.85 18.59
CA LYS A 147 -10.89 7.15 18.83
C LYS A 147 -11.14 7.82 17.49
N LEU A 148 -12.39 8.19 17.25
CA LEU A 148 -12.83 8.87 16.05
C LEU A 148 -12.81 10.38 16.22
N ASN A 149 -12.72 11.08 15.09
CA ASN A 149 -12.77 12.54 15.00
C ASN A 149 -14.03 13.20 15.57
N ASN A 150 -15.13 12.46 15.66
CA ASN A 150 -16.38 12.93 16.28
C ASN A 150 -16.42 12.74 17.81
N GLY A 151 -15.31 12.28 18.42
CA GLY A 151 -15.20 12.01 19.85
C GLY A 151 -15.69 10.62 20.27
N THR A 152 -16.21 9.82 19.34
CA THR A 152 -16.63 8.44 19.64
C THR A 152 -15.41 7.57 19.91
N GLN A 153 -15.47 6.77 20.97
CA GLN A 153 -14.50 5.72 21.26
C GLN A 153 -15.15 4.37 20.96
N ILE A 154 -14.44 3.52 20.21
CA ILE A 154 -14.84 2.16 19.87
C ILE A 154 -13.87 1.21 20.56
N THR A 155 -14.40 0.23 21.29
CA THR A 155 -13.62 -0.87 21.86
C THR A 155 -13.96 -2.15 21.11
N LEU A 156 -12.93 -2.85 20.66
CA LEU A 156 -13.03 -4.13 19.98
C LEU A 156 -12.60 -5.22 20.97
N PRO A 157 -13.46 -6.23 21.20
CA PRO A 157 -13.14 -7.29 22.15
C PRO A 157 -11.93 -8.10 21.66
N PRO A 158 -11.20 -8.77 22.57
CA PRO A 158 -10.18 -9.74 22.19
C PRO A 158 -10.78 -10.82 21.31
N THR A 159 -10.22 -11.01 20.12
CA THR A 159 -10.61 -12.12 19.23
C THR A 159 -9.66 -13.29 19.45
N ALA A 160 -10.20 -14.51 19.44
CA ALA A 160 -9.38 -15.71 19.48
C ALA A 160 -8.52 -15.78 18.21
N SER A 161 -7.23 -16.10 18.36
CA SER A 161 -6.39 -16.37 17.20
C SER A 161 -6.90 -17.63 16.50
N PRO A 162 -7.19 -17.59 15.18
CA PRO A 162 -7.58 -18.78 14.46
C PRO A 162 -6.45 -19.82 14.57
N ALA A 163 -6.80 -21.05 14.91
CA ALA A 163 -5.85 -22.14 15.20
C ALA A 163 -4.90 -22.49 14.04
N GLN A 164 -5.15 -21.96 12.84
CA GLN A 164 -4.31 -22.08 11.64
C GLN A 164 -3.65 -20.74 11.34
N ALA A 165 -2.63 -20.36 12.10
CA ALA A 165 -2.00 -19.04 11.95
C ALA A 165 -1.18 -18.90 10.64
N VAL A 166 -0.67 -20.00 10.08
CA VAL A 166 0.15 -19.98 8.84
C VAL A 166 -0.07 -21.28 8.05
N ILE A 167 -0.46 -21.16 6.78
CA ILE A 167 -0.56 -22.28 5.84
C ILE A 167 0.54 -22.12 4.79
N SER A 168 1.42 -23.11 4.66
CA SER A 168 2.40 -23.15 3.56
C SER A 168 1.72 -23.64 2.28
N LEU A 169 1.59 -22.77 1.29
CA LEU A 169 1.01 -23.10 -0.01
C LEU A 169 1.89 -24.09 -0.76
N SER A 170 1.42 -25.33 -0.88
CA SER A 170 2.09 -26.41 -1.60
C SER A 170 1.11 -27.58 -1.81
N PRO A 171 1.30 -28.41 -2.86
CA PRO A 171 2.29 -28.28 -3.94
C PRO A 171 1.89 -27.24 -5.00
N TRP A 172 2.86 -26.81 -5.81
CA TRP A 172 2.62 -25.88 -6.94
C TRP A 172 2.73 -26.61 -8.27
N HIS A 173 1.93 -26.23 -9.25
CA HIS A 173 2.06 -26.65 -10.63
C HIS A 173 2.41 -25.43 -11.51
N LEU A 174 3.42 -25.58 -12.38
CA LEU A 174 3.98 -24.49 -13.19
C LEU A 174 3.85 -24.78 -14.69
N VAL A 175 3.27 -23.82 -15.40
CA VAL A 175 3.31 -23.73 -16.87
C VAL A 175 4.05 -22.45 -17.27
N VAL A 176 5.02 -22.56 -18.18
CA VAL A 176 5.81 -21.42 -18.68
C VAL A 176 5.42 -21.10 -20.11
N LYS A 177 5.18 -19.82 -20.39
CA LYS A 177 5.13 -19.27 -21.75
C LYS A 177 6.45 -18.56 -22.03
N SER A 178 7.27 -19.15 -22.89
CA SER A 178 8.55 -18.60 -23.34
C SER A 178 8.34 -17.79 -24.61
N TYR A 179 8.96 -16.62 -24.69
CA TYR A 179 8.88 -15.76 -25.87
C TYR A 179 10.24 -15.76 -26.56
N GLY A 180 10.27 -16.18 -27.82
CA GLY A 180 11.50 -16.32 -28.59
C GLY A 180 11.35 -15.82 -30.02
N PRO A 181 12.48 -15.70 -30.75
CA PRO A 181 12.42 -15.48 -32.19
C PRO A 181 11.75 -16.67 -32.87
N SER A 182 10.94 -16.39 -33.89
CA SER A 182 10.39 -17.41 -34.78
C SER A 182 11.53 -18.22 -35.43
N ALA A 183 11.37 -19.54 -35.51
CA ALA A 183 12.29 -20.40 -36.27
C ALA A 183 12.22 -20.13 -37.79
N ASP A 184 11.12 -19.51 -38.26
CA ASP A 184 10.96 -19.02 -39.62
C ASP A 184 11.57 -17.61 -39.76
N ASN A 185 12.70 -17.53 -40.47
CA ASN A 185 13.42 -16.28 -40.77
C ASN A 185 12.64 -15.32 -41.71
N GLY A 186 11.52 -15.76 -42.29
CA GLY A 186 10.62 -14.92 -43.09
C GLY A 186 9.54 -14.21 -42.26
N ASN A 187 9.34 -14.61 -41.00
CA ASN A 187 8.35 -14.03 -40.11
C ASN A 187 9.02 -13.12 -39.07
N LEU A 188 8.52 -11.89 -38.96
CA LEU A 188 9.00 -10.91 -37.97
C LEU A 188 8.27 -11.01 -36.62
N GLU A 189 7.21 -11.83 -36.53
CA GLU A 189 6.51 -12.08 -35.27
C GLU A 189 7.29 -13.09 -34.41
N GLY A 190 7.31 -12.83 -33.10
CA GLY A 190 7.89 -13.75 -32.13
C GLY A 190 7.03 -15.00 -31.96
N GLU A 191 7.67 -16.13 -31.64
CA GLU A 191 7.00 -17.39 -31.34
C GLU A 191 6.83 -17.55 -29.82
N VAL A 192 5.74 -18.21 -29.42
CA VAL A 192 5.42 -18.47 -28.01
C VAL A 192 5.37 -19.96 -27.77
N ASP A 193 6.36 -20.46 -27.04
CA ASP A 193 6.40 -21.86 -26.60
C ASP A 193 5.72 -22.00 -25.25
N THR A 194 4.82 -22.98 -25.13
CA THR A 194 4.21 -23.34 -23.85
C THR A 194 4.84 -24.62 -23.33
N ILE A 195 5.45 -24.54 -22.15
CA ILE A 195 6.16 -25.63 -21.50
C ILE A 195 5.43 -25.96 -20.21
N ASP A 196 4.88 -27.17 -20.12
CA ASP A 196 4.37 -27.71 -18.86
C ASP A 196 5.55 -28.28 -18.05
N VAL A 197 5.92 -27.57 -16.97
CA VAL A 197 7.01 -27.97 -16.07
C VAL A 197 6.53 -29.04 -15.09
N GLY A 198 5.21 -29.15 -14.89
CA GLY A 198 4.61 -30.07 -13.95
C GLY A 198 4.62 -29.55 -12.51
N GLN A 199 4.57 -30.51 -11.58
CA GLN A 199 4.49 -30.23 -10.15
C GLN A 199 5.87 -29.89 -9.58
N LEU A 200 5.92 -28.89 -8.71
CA LEU A 200 7.08 -28.45 -7.97
C LEU A 200 6.92 -28.80 -6.49
N ASP A 201 7.94 -29.43 -5.92
CA ASP A 201 8.01 -29.72 -4.48
C ASP A 201 8.16 -28.43 -3.65
N SER A 202 8.80 -27.41 -4.21
CA SER A 202 8.97 -26.08 -3.62
C SER A 202 9.15 -25.02 -4.71
N LEU A 203 8.71 -23.79 -4.44
CA LEU A 203 9.01 -22.65 -5.31
C LEU A 203 10.52 -22.37 -5.30
N LYS A 204 11.10 -22.21 -6.49
CA LYS A 204 12.52 -21.89 -6.70
C LYS A 204 12.71 -21.00 -7.93
N PRO A 205 13.80 -20.23 -8.02
CA PRO A 205 14.13 -19.47 -9.23
C PRO A 205 14.19 -20.37 -10.46
N TRP A 206 13.73 -19.88 -11.62
CA TRP A 206 13.73 -20.63 -12.90
C TRP A 206 15.11 -21.13 -13.29
N THR A 207 16.16 -20.37 -12.98
CA THR A 207 17.57 -20.74 -13.16
C THR A 207 17.94 -22.06 -12.48
N ASN A 208 17.12 -22.54 -11.54
CA ASN A 208 17.33 -23.77 -10.78
C ASN A 208 16.27 -24.85 -11.12
N ILE A 209 15.52 -24.68 -12.21
CA ILE A 209 14.51 -25.64 -12.69
C ILE A 209 14.96 -26.20 -14.04
N SER A 210 15.19 -27.51 -14.08
CA SER A 210 15.72 -28.13 -15.29
C SER A 210 14.75 -28.03 -16.46
N GLY A 211 15.25 -27.62 -17.62
CA GLY A 211 14.48 -27.40 -18.84
C GLY A 211 14.01 -25.96 -19.04
N ILE A 212 14.13 -25.09 -18.02
CA ILE A 212 13.73 -23.68 -18.13
C ILE A 212 14.78 -22.69 -17.58
N GLU A 213 16.01 -23.15 -17.31
CA GLU A 213 17.06 -22.39 -16.62
C GLU A 213 17.42 -21.06 -17.29
N TYR A 214 17.23 -20.99 -18.61
CA TYR A 214 17.64 -19.88 -19.46
C TYR A 214 16.46 -19.20 -20.15
N LEU A 215 15.23 -19.50 -19.73
CA LEU A 215 14.04 -18.96 -20.39
C LEU A 215 13.64 -17.60 -19.83
N SER A 216 13.01 -16.81 -20.69
CA SER A 216 12.36 -15.55 -20.36
C SER A 216 10.92 -15.59 -20.82
N GLY A 217 10.00 -15.11 -19.98
CA GLY A 217 8.58 -15.10 -20.31
C GLY A 217 7.68 -15.04 -19.10
N VAL A 218 6.54 -15.72 -19.18
CA VAL A 218 5.47 -15.67 -18.16
C VAL A 218 5.28 -17.05 -17.52
N GLY A 219 5.42 -17.12 -16.20
CA GLY A 219 5.06 -18.30 -15.41
C GLY A 219 3.63 -18.23 -14.92
N ILE A 220 2.90 -19.32 -15.10
CA ILE A 220 1.57 -19.52 -14.55
C ILE A 220 1.70 -20.57 -13.46
N TYR A 221 1.62 -20.12 -12.21
CA TYR A 221 1.68 -20.97 -11.03
C TYR A 221 0.28 -21.23 -10.51
N SER A 222 -0.03 -22.48 -10.18
CA SER A 222 -1.31 -22.89 -9.61
C SER A 222 -1.11 -23.79 -8.39
N THR A 223 -1.96 -23.60 -7.38
CA THR A 223 -2.00 -24.41 -6.16
C THR A 223 -3.40 -24.33 -5.57
N ASN A 224 -3.75 -25.29 -4.71
CA ASN A 224 -5.02 -25.30 -3.99
C ASN A 224 -4.71 -25.43 -2.50
N PHE A 225 -5.48 -24.74 -1.66
CA PHE A 225 -5.39 -24.83 -0.21
C PHE A 225 -6.78 -24.76 0.39
N GLU A 226 -6.95 -25.41 1.54
CA GLU A 226 -8.17 -25.33 2.34
C GLU A 226 -7.95 -24.36 3.49
N TRP A 227 -8.98 -23.59 3.82
CA TRP A 227 -8.96 -22.69 4.96
C TRP A 227 -10.36 -22.63 5.59
N VAL A 228 -10.41 -22.34 6.88
CA VAL A 228 -11.68 -22.19 7.60
C VAL A 228 -12.17 -20.77 7.40
N VAL A 229 -13.35 -20.64 6.79
CA VAL A 229 -14.03 -19.35 6.65
C VAL A 229 -14.53 -18.90 8.01
N ASP A 230 -14.09 -17.71 8.41
CA ASP A 230 -14.57 -16.98 9.58
C ASP A 230 -14.85 -15.55 9.12
N ASP A 231 -16.06 -15.05 9.38
CA ASP A 231 -16.52 -13.72 8.98
C ASP A 231 -15.68 -12.59 9.62
N GLN A 232 -14.88 -12.90 10.63
CA GLN A 232 -13.95 -11.96 11.29
C GLN A 232 -12.48 -12.21 10.95
N ALA A 233 -12.17 -13.22 10.13
CA ALA A 233 -10.82 -13.52 9.71
C ALA A 233 -10.52 -12.92 8.33
N ALA A 234 -9.41 -12.21 8.25
CA ALA A 234 -8.84 -11.79 6.98
C ALA A 234 -7.63 -12.66 6.64
N VAL A 235 -7.54 -13.09 5.38
CA VAL A 235 -6.43 -13.91 4.88
C VAL A 235 -5.51 -13.03 4.06
N THR A 236 -4.22 -13.03 4.41
CA THR A 236 -3.18 -12.41 3.57
C THR A 236 -2.35 -13.51 2.92
N ILE A 237 -2.12 -13.38 1.61
CA ILE A 237 -1.18 -14.22 0.88
C ILE A 237 0.14 -13.47 0.79
N ASN A 238 1.20 -14.05 1.34
CA ASN A 238 2.56 -13.53 1.21
C ASN A 238 3.30 -14.32 0.12
N PHE A 239 3.57 -13.66 -1.01
CA PHE A 239 4.29 -14.27 -2.15
C PHE A 239 5.82 -14.32 -1.96
N GLY A 240 6.36 -13.74 -0.89
CA GLY A 240 7.80 -13.64 -0.68
C GLY A 240 8.48 -12.79 -1.75
N THR A 241 9.67 -13.19 -2.17
CA THR A 241 10.42 -12.50 -3.23
C THR A 241 9.85 -12.84 -4.61
N VAL A 242 9.43 -11.81 -5.35
CA VAL A 242 8.98 -11.91 -6.73
C VAL A 242 10.03 -11.29 -7.65
N LEU A 243 10.39 -12.00 -8.73
CA LEU A 243 11.28 -11.50 -9.77
C LEU A 243 10.61 -11.75 -11.14
N ASN A 244 10.14 -10.75 -11.90
CA ASN A 244 10.13 -9.30 -11.61
C ASN A 244 8.76 -8.79 -11.12
N THR A 245 7.66 -9.29 -11.70
CA THR A 245 6.30 -8.86 -11.40
C THR A 245 5.38 -10.07 -11.27
N LEU A 246 4.29 -9.92 -10.52
CA LEU A 246 3.28 -10.95 -10.31
C LEU A 246 1.90 -10.33 -10.42
N ARG A 247 0.95 -11.12 -10.93
CA ARG A 247 -0.48 -10.85 -10.90
C ARG A 247 -1.14 -12.07 -10.24
N ALA A 248 -1.90 -11.83 -9.18
CA ALA A 248 -2.68 -12.83 -8.45
C ALA A 248 -4.15 -12.40 -8.39
#